data_AF-A0A6C2UEY1-F1
#
_entry.id   AF-A0A6C2UEY1-F1
#
_cell.length_a   1.000
_cell.length_b   1.000
_cell.length_c   1.000
_cell.angle_alpha   90.00
_cell.angle_beta   90.00
_cell.angle_gamma   90.00
#
_symmetry.space_group_name_H-M   'P 1'
#
loop_
_entity.id
_entity.type
_entity.pdbx_description
1 polymer ?
#
loop_
_entity_poly.entity_id
_entity_poly.type
_entity_poly.pdbx_seq_one_letter_code
_entity_poly.pdbx_strand_id
1 'polypeptide(L)'
;MISSDQGEFAGFWIRFVAFWIDCLAVWAVVMNLIWVARQGGVFLPVELSFFVFALIYWVALTGWRGQTLGKSACGLRVVSREGETAGFWRIVLREWVGKLVSIVPFLLGFFWIGFTRRKRAWHDCLSGTRVECILNQARRRRWAVSVLILLVSVYTVPRINMIWNHRAFIRDAQAASARPSENPVVDDVPTGDLSGWLAEHAQEPIPYLIDFASRHQVTVVGEYHGKKQALDLLNDSISDLYHKAGVRVIALECCQRSQDAKLDRLVTADTYDRDLMLEIARNVPWRSWGFKEHWDVLESVWRLNQSLPAGAEPLKVIGIFPSVDLIPFRLMTEGLREGQPWRVFRALKDFPEMIMHDSIYARQVERQAFDQGKRTLVWVGASHAWKCIQDQGRIAGKVKRTFRMGAMLHGRYGDQVGVILLHNSGTFPKIRKPVESSLKDLGKNQLAFDVASSPLASYTPKSGVVQPLTNSICGYIVVAPVRKIESCQWIEGYITPRMFGRDREFYEIACEPTVSDHHDVNRAMRNGQVNL
;
A
#
# COMPACT_ATOMS: atom_id res chain seq x y z
N MET A 1 -15.37 -52.91 41.30
CA MET A 1 -14.66 -51.66 40.98
C MET A 1 -14.63 -51.52 39.46
N ILE A 2 -15.40 -50.60 38.90
CA ILE A 2 -15.38 -50.27 37.46
C ILE A 2 -14.53 -49.01 37.31
N SER A 3 -13.48 -49.07 36.51
CA SER A 3 -12.51 -48.00 36.29
C SER A 3 -13.17 -46.74 35.71
N SER A 4 -13.26 -45.69 36.49
CA SER A 4 -13.92 -44.42 36.15
C SER A 4 -13.01 -43.42 35.41
N ASP A 5 -12.12 -43.87 34.52
CA ASP A 5 -11.13 -43.00 33.87
C ASP A 5 -11.03 -43.13 32.33
N GLN A 6 -12.09 -43.64 31.67
CA GLN A 6 -12.19 -43.60 30.21
C GLN A 6 -12.89 -42.30 29.81
N GLY A 7 -12.15 -41.31 29.30
CA GLY A 7 -12.72 -40.07 28.78
C GLY A 7 -13.72 -40.33 27.64
N GLU A 8 -14.80 -39.54 27.58
CA GLU A 8 -15.80 -39.67 26.51
C GLU A 8 -15.18 -39.43 25.13
N PHE A 9 -15.55 -40.24 24.15
CA PHE A 9 -15.02 -40.08 22.79
C PHE A 9 -15.53 -38.79 22.14
N ALA A 10 -14.59 -38.00 21.60
CA ALA A 10 -14.92 -36.73 20.96
C ALA A 10 -15.61 -36.96 19.60
N GLY A 11 -16.80 -36.37 19.41
CA GLY A 11 -17.55 -36.42 18.15
C GLY A 11 -16.97 -35.55 17.03
N PHE A 12 -17.58 -35.60 15.84
CA PHE A 12 -17.13 -34.89 14.64
C PHE A 12 -17.12 -33.35 14.82
N TRP A 13 -18.24 -32.77 15.26
CA TRP A 13 -18.41 -31.31 15.30
C TRP A 13 -17.42 -30.59 16.22
N ILE A 14 -17.16 -31.12 17.41
CA ILE A 14 -16.18 -30.52 18.33
C ILE A 14 -14.75 -30.61 17.79
N ARG A 15 -14.42 -31.68 17.06
CA ARG A 15 -13.13 -31.81 16.36
C ARG A 15 -13.03 -30.86 15.16
N PHE A 16 -14.14 -30.63 14.46
CA PHE A 16 -14.22 -29.67 13.35
C PHE A 16 -14.01 -28.24 13.83
N VAL A 17 -14.67 -27.85 14.94
CA VAL A 17 -14.44 -26.53 15.58
C VAL A 17 -12.99 -26.39 16.04
N ALA A 18 -12.43 -27.42 16.69
CA ALA A 18 -11.02 -27.44 17.08
C ALA A 18 -10.08 -27.25 15.88
N PHE A 19 -10.37 -27.90 14.74
CA PHE A 19 -9.59 -27.74 13.51
C PHE A 19 -9.67 -26.32 12.96
N TRP A 20 -10.85 -25.69 12.93
CA TRP A 20 -10.99 -24.30 12.50
C TRP A 20 -10.24 -23.32 13.39
N ILE A 21 -10.26 -23.53 14.71
CA ILE A 21 -9.46 -22.75 15.65
C ILE A 21 -7.96 -22.90 15.34
N ASP A 22 -7.49 -24.12 15.09
CA ASP A 22 -6.10 -24.37 14.70
C ASP A 22 -5.74 -23.64 13.38
N CYS A 23 -6.62 -23.69 12.38
CA CYS A 23 -6.41 -22.99 11.11
C CYS A 23 -6.30 -21.47 11.31
N LEU A 24 -7.16 -20.86 12.14
CA LEU A 24 -7.10 -19.44 12.47
C LEU A 24 -5.80 -19.07 13.21
N ALA A 25 -5.38 -19.90 14.16
CA ALA A 25 -4.13 -19.69 14.89
C ALA A 25 -2.90 -19.77 13.98
N VAL A 26 -2.83 -20.81 13.14
CA VAL A 26 -1.75 -21.01 12.16
C VAL A 26 -1.74 -19.87 11.14
N TRP A 27 -2.90 -19.50 10.62
CA TRP A 27 -3.03 -18.36 9.70
C TRP A 27 -2.55 -17.07 10.35
N ALA A 28 -2.98 -16.83 11.59
CA ALA A 28 -2.45 -15.89 12.57
C ALA A 28 -0.93 -15.72 12.47
N VAL A 29 -0.23 -16.79 12.85
CA VAL A 29 1.23 -16.82 12.95
C VAL A 29 1.89 -16.66 11.59
N VAL A 30 1.41 -17.36 10.57
CA VAL A 30 2.00 -17.35 9.22
C VAL A 30 1.93 -15.95 8.62
N MET A 31 0.79 -15.25 8.75
CA MET A 31 0.67 -13.87 8.25
C MET A 31 1.63 -12.92 8.96
N ASN A 32 1.83 -13.09 10.27
CA ASN A 32 2.79 -12.31 11.04
C ASN A 32 4.24 -12.56 10.62
N LEU A 33 4.63 -13.83 10.46
CA LEU A 33 5.97 -14.20 9.98
C LEU A 33 6.24 -13.63 8.59
N ILE A 34 5.25 -13.70 7.70
CA ILE A 34 5.35 -13.11 6.35
C ILE A 34 5.47 -11.59 6.43
N TRP A 35 4.69 -10.94 7.29
CA TRP A 35 4.77 -9.49 7.48
C TRP A 35 6.17 -9.07 7.95
N VAL A 36 6.74 -9.74 8.95
CA VAL A 36 8.12 -9.50 9.43
C VAL A 36 9.15 -9.76 8.34
N ALA A 37 9.06 -10.91 7.65
CA ALA A 37 9.98 -11.28 6.57
C ALA A 37 9.99 -10.22 5.45
N ARG A 38 8.84 -9.64 5.13
CA ARG A 38 8.72 -8.57 4.13
C ARG A 38 9.41 -7.27 4.54
N GLN A 39 9.45 -6.93 5.83
CA GLN A 39 10.23 -5.77 6.29
C GLN A 39 11.73 -5.96 5.99
N GLY A 40 12.21 -7.21 6.01
CA GLY A 40 13.57 -7.58 5.60
C GLY A 40 13.76 -7.79 4.09
N GLY A 41 12.74 -7.54 3.26
CA GLY A 41 12.80 -7.74 1.81
C GLY A 41 12.67 -9.20 1.35
N VAL A 42 12.30 -10.14 2.22
CA VAL A 42 12.14 -11.55 1.87
C VAL A 42 10.72 -11.84 1.41
N PHE A 43 10.56 -12.42 0.21
CA PHE A 43 9.27 -12.88 -0.28
C PHE A 43 9.02 -14.34 0.09
N LEU A 44 7.97 -14.59 0.86
CA LEU A 44 7.51 -15.92 1.22
C LEU A 44 6.14 -16.19 0.56
N PRO A 45 5.97 -17.25 -0.24
CA PRO A 45 4.68 -17.66 -0.76
C PRO A 45 3.75 -18.06 0.39
N VAL A 46 2.56 -17.47 0.44
CA VAL A 46 1.62 -17.62 1.55
C VAL A 46 1.18 -19.08 1.68
N GLU A 47 0.86 -19.71 0.56
CA GLU A 47 0.28 -21.05 0.49
C GLU A 47 1.27 -22.10 0.95
N LEU A 48 2.50 -22.03 0.43
CA LEU A 48 3.58 -22.93 0.83
C LEU A 48 3.96 -22.72 2.30
N SER A 49 4.05 -21.46 2.75
CA SER A 49 4.36 -21.13 4.14
C SER A 49 3.28 -21.65 5.09
N PHE A 50 2.00 -21.47 4.74
CA PHE A 50 0.89 -21.99 5.50
C PHE A 50 0.91 -23.51 5.55
N PHE A 51 1.07 -24.17 4.40
CA PHE A 51 1.10 -25.63 4.32
C PHE A 51 2.23 -26.25 5.16
N VAL A 52 3.46 -25.77 4.98
CA VAL A 52 4.64 -26.25 5.72
C VAL A 52 4.49 -25.98 7.21
N PHE A 53 4.10 -24.77 7.60
CA PHE A 53 3.92 -24.42 9.00
C PHE A 53 2.81 -25.23 9.65
N ALA A 54 1.68 -25.43 8.96
CA ALA A 54 0.57 -26.20 9.49
C ALA A 54 0.95 -27.67 9.74
N LEU A 55 1.70 -28.30 8.82
CA LEU A 55 2.23 -29.66 9.01
C LEU A 55 3.12 -29.77 10.24
N ILE A 56 4.05 -28.83 10.40
CA ILE A 56 4.96 -28.77 11.56
C ILE A 56 4.15 -28.53 12.85
N TYR A 57 3.21 -27.58 12.83
CA TYR A 57 2.36 -27.22 13.96
C TYR A 57 1.56 -28.42 14.49
N TRP A 58 0.86 -29.16 13.62
CA TRP A 58 0.03 -30.29 14.05
C TRP A 58 0.85 -31.45 14.60
N VAL A 59 1.98 -31.78 13.97
CA VAL A 59 2.88 -32.84 14.46
C VAL A 59 3.54 -32.43 15.76
N ALA A 60 4.13 -31.24 15.84
CA ALA A 60 4.86 -30.79 17.02
C ALA A 60 3.95 -30.70 18.26
N LEU A 61 2.80 -30.03 18.15
CA LEU A 61 1.90 -29.86 19.30
C LEU A 61 1.18 -31.16 19.68
N THR A 62 0.66 -31.91 18.70
CA THR A 62 0.00 -33.18 18.99
C THR A 62 1.01 -34.21 19.50
N GLY A 63 2.25 -34.21 19.01
CA GLY A 63 3.34 -35.10 19.45
C GLY A 63 3.80 -34.79 20.87
N TRP A 64 3.92 -33.51 21.22
CA TRP A 64 4.37 -33.10 22.55
C TRP A 64 3.29 -33.31 23.63
N ARG A 65 2.04 -32.92 23.35
CA ARG A 65 1.00 -32.81 24.39
C ARG A 65 -0.25 -33.64 24.13
N GLY A 66 -0.33 -34.32 22.99
CA GLY A 66 -1.58 -34.90 22.48
C GLY A 66 -2.62 -33.84 22.09
N GLN A 67 -2.27 -32.55 22.11
CA GLN A 67 -3.21 -31.44 21.98
C GLN A 67 -2.59 -30.32 21.15
N THR A 68 -3.38 -29.78 20.22
CA THR A 68 -3.12 -28.51 19.53
C THR A 68 -3.80 -27.37 20.29
N LEU A 69 -3.63 -26.11 19.87
CA LEU A 69 -4.34 -24.99 20.50
C LEU A 69 -5.85 -25.15 20.39
N GLY A 70 -6.36 -25.50 19.21
CA GLY A 70 -7.78 -25.75 18.98
C GLY A 70 -8.30 -26.95 19.75
N LYS A 71 -7.57 -28.07 19.74
CA LYS A 71 -7.95 -29.25 20.56
C LYS A 71 -7.95 -28.88 22.04
N SER A 72 -6.95 -28.15 22.54
CA SER A 72 -6.90 -27.72 23.95
C SER A 72 -8.01 -26.74 24.32
N ALA A 73 -8.34 -25.79 23.44
CA ALA A 73 -9.45 -24.86 23.62
C ALA A 73 -10.82 -25.58 23.66
N CYS A 74 -10.97 -26.68 22.92
CA CYS A 74 -12.15 -27.55 22.95
C CYS A 74 -12.08 -28.67 24.01
N GLY A 75 -11.02 -28.74 24.82
CA GLY A 75 -10.87 -29.79 25.84
C GLY A 75 -10.62 -31.19 25.27
N LEU A 76 -10.07 -31.30 24.07
CA LEU A 76 -9.80 -32.56 23.36
C LEU A 76 -8.35 -32.99 23.51
N ARG A 77 -8.09 -34.30 23.54
CA ARG A 77 -6.73 -34.87 23.48
C ARG A 77 -6.68 -36.12 22.62
N VAL A 78 -5.58 -36.25 21.89
CA VAL A 78 -5.17 -37.45 21.16
C VAL A 78 -4.36 -38.36 22.09
N VAL A 79 -4.80 -39.61 22.19
CA VAL A 79 -4.14 -40.66 22.98
C VAL A 79 -3.99 -41.93 22.15
N SER A 80 -3.16 -42.88 22.60
CA SER A 80 -3.09 -44.22 22.02
C SER A 80 -4.40 -44.98 22.22
N ARG A 81 -4.53 -46.17 21.62
CA ARG A 81 -5.70 -47.05 21.86
C ARG A 81 -5.86 -47.43 23.33
N GLU A 82 -4.74 -47.51 24.03
CA GLU A 82 -4.61 -47.90 25.44
C GLU A 82 -4.84 -46.71 26.38
N GLY A 83 -4.97 -45.49 25.86
CA GLY A 83 -5.18 -44.26 26.66
C GLY A 83 -3.89 -43.53 27.04
N GLU A 84 -2.73 -44.07 26.66
CA GLU A 84 -1.42 -43.48 26.92
C GLU A 84 -1.05 -42.39 25.89
N THR A 85 0.12 -41.77 26.04
CA THR A 85 0.66 -40.87 25.03
C THR A 85 0.90 -41.63 23.73
N ALA A 86 0.35 -41.14 22.60
CA ALA A 86 0.40 -41.83 21.32
C ALA A 86 1.82 -42.06 20.77
N GLY A 87 2.83 -41.33 21.26
CA GLY A 87 4.21 -41.40 20.76
C GLY A 87 4.40 -40.66 19.43
N PHE A 88 5.61 -40.15 19.21
CA PHE A 88 5.93 -39.25 18.09
C PHE A 88 5.58 -39.84 16.71
N TRP A 89 6.04 -41.06 16.42
CA TRP A 89 5.84 -41.69 15.11
C TRP A 89 4.38 -42.00 14.78
N ARG A 90 3.56 -42.34 15.79
CA ARG A 90 2.13 -42.53 15.56
C ARG A 90 1.44 -41.21 15.24
N ILE A 91 1.88 -40.10 15.84
CA ILE A 91 1.37 -38.77 15.50
C ILE A 91 1.78 -38.34 14.09
N VAL A 92 3.03 -38.58 13.68
CA VAL A 92 3.46 -38.31 12.29
C VAL A 92 2.60 -39.13 11.31
N LEU A 93 2.45 -40.43 11.55
CA LEU A 93 1.61 -41.31 10.73
C LEU A 93 0.16 -40.83 10.68
N ARG A 94 -0.40 -40.42 11.82
CA ARG A 94 -1.76 -39.89 11.94
C ARG A 94 -1.95 -38.61 11.12
N GLU A 95 -1.08 -37.63 11.32
CA GLU A 95 -1.26 -36.26 10.83
C GLU A 95 -0.86 -36.10 9.36
N TRP A 96 0.11 -36.87 8.87
CA TRP A 96 0.56 -36.79 7.48
C TRP A 96 -0.16 -37.83 6.61
N VAL A 97 0.13 -39.13 6.83
CA VAL A 97 -0.39 -40.19 5.97
C VAL A 97 -1.88 -40.45 6.22
N GLY A 98 -2.27 -40.61 7.49
CA GLY A 98 -3.63 -40.96 7.86
C GLY A 98 -4.65 -39.89 7.45
N LYS A 99 -4.32 -38.61 7.66
CA LYS A 99 -5.18 -37.52 7.22
C LYS A 99 -5.26 -37.43 5.70
N LEU A 100 -4.16 -37.61 4.97
CA LEU A 100 -4.21 -37.67 3.50
C LEU A 100 -5.17 -38.77 3.02
N VAL A 101 -5.06 -39.99 3.56
CA VAL A 101 -5.98 -41.10 3.27
C VAL A 101 -7.44 -40.76 3.64
N SER A 102 -7.64 -39.96 4.69
CA SER A 102 -8.99 -39.52 5.08
C SER A 102 -9.55 -38.42 4.16
N ILE A 103 -8.69 -37.63 3.50
CA ILE A 103 -9.07 -36.52 2.61
C ILE A 103 -9.39 -37.01 1.20
N VAL A 104 -8.52 -37.84 0.61
CA VAL A 104 -8.60 -38.31 -0.78
C VAL A 104 -10.00 -38.79 -1.20
N PRO A 105 -10.73 -39.60 -0.41
CA PRO A 105 -12.08 -40.04 -0.76
C PRO A 105 -13.11 -38.98 -0.31
N PHE A 106 -12.99 -37.74 -0.79
CA PHE A 106 -13.91 -36.63 -0.50
C PHE A 106 -14.25 -36.46 1.00
N LEU A 107 -13.23 -36.50 1.86
CA LEU A 107 -13.36 -36.35 3.32
C LEU A 107 -14.16 -37.48 4.02
N LEU A 108 -14.53 -38.57 3.34
CA LEU A 108 -15.30 -39.69 3.92
C LEU A 108 -14.63 -40.25 5.18
N GLY A 109 -13.30 -40.28 5.22
CA GLY A 109 -12.56 -40.75 6.39
C GLY A 109 -12.75 -39.92 7.66
N PHE A 110 -13.14 -38.64 7.53
CA PHE A 110 -13.52 -37.79 8.66
C PHE A 110 -14.99 -37.98 9.05
N PHE A 111 -15.90 -38.08 8.07
CA PHE A 111 -17.32 -38.34 8.35
C PHE A 111 -17.55 -39.71 8.99
N TRP A 112 -16.63 -40.67 8.81
CA TRP A 112 -16.61 -41.97 9.49
C TRP A 112 -16.73 -41.90 11.02
N ILE A 113 -16.35 -40.78 11.63
CA ILE A 113 -16.53 -40.52 13.07
C ILE A 113 -18.01 -40.61 13.47
N GLY A 114 -18.94 -40.21 12.61
CA GLY A 114 -20.37 -40.26 12.87
C GLY A 114 -20.89 -41.69 13.03
N PHE A 115 -20.38 -42.61 12.22
CA PHE A 115 -20.87 -43.99 12.09
C PHE A 115 -20.24 -44.98 13.08
N THR A 116 -19.12 -44.63 13.73
CA THR A 116 -18.44 -45.55 14.66
C THR A 116 -18.82 -45.32 16.11
N ARG A 117 -19.10 -46.40 16.85
CA ARG A 117 -19.38 -46.34 18.30
C ARG A 117 -18.23 -45.72 19.11
N ARG A 118 -16.98 -45.92 18.66
CA ARG A 118 -15.77 -45.36 19.28
C ARG A 118 -15.35 -44.00 18.69
N LYS A 119 -16.18 -43.38 17.83
CA LYS A 119 -15.94 -42.09 17.17
C LYS A 119 -14.52 -41.96 16.56
N ARG A 120 -14.02 -43.01 15.89
CA ARG A 120 -12.68 -43.01 15.27
C ARG A 120 -12.77 -42.70 13.78
N ALA A 121 -11.92 -41.80 13.31
CA ALA A 121 -11.71 -41.57 11.89
C ALA A 121 -10.72 -42.59 11.30
N TRP A 122 -10.58 -42.62 9.97
CA TRP A 122 -9.62 -43.51 9.32
C TRP A 122 -8.18 -43.24 9.75
N HIS A 123 -7.80 -41.97 9.92
CA HIS A 123 -6.49 -41.60 10.46
C HIS A 123 -6.26 -42.04 11.90
N ASP A 124 -7.31 -42.09 12.74
CA ASP A 124 -7.24 -42.62 14.11
C ASP A 124 -7.04 -44.14 14.06
N CYS A 125 -7.77 -44.84 13.17
CA CYS A 125 -7.67 -46.29 12.99
C CYS A 125 -6.27 -46.71 12.53
N LEU A 126 -5.74 -46.04 11.50
CA LEU A 126 -4.43 -46.31 10.88
C LEU A 126 -3.28 -46.10 11.88
N SER A 127 -3.34 -45.00 12.64
CA SER A 127 -2.28 -44.65 13.60
C SER A 127 -2.41 -45.35 14.96
N GLY A 128 -3.48 -46.11 15.18
CA GLY A 128 -3.77 -46.69 16.48
C GLY A 128 -3.97 -45.65 17.56
N THR A 129 -4.68 -44.55 17.25
CA THR A 129 -5.00 -43.47 18.19
C THR A 129 -6.51 -43.32 18.37
N ARG A 130 -6.91 -42.53 19.36
CA ARG A 130 -8.29 -42.07 19.57
C ARG A 130 -8.28 -40.65 20.16
N VAL A 131 -9.41 -39.95 20.05
CA VAL A 131 -9.56 -38.59 20.61
C VAL A 131 -10.66 -38.59 21.66
N GLU A 132 -10.32 -38.06 22.82
CA GLU A 132 -11.17 -38.04 24.00
C GLU A 132 -11.40 -36.61 24.49
N CYS A 133 -12.56 -36.40 25.11
CA CYS A 133 -12.91 -35.19 25.84
C CYS A 133 -12.35 -35.27 27.27
N ILE A 134 -11.66 -34.22 27.70
CA ILE A 134 -11.09 -34.12 29.06
C ILE A 134 -11.91 -33.11 29.86
N LEU A 135 -12.67 -33.61 30.83
CA LEU A 135 -13.63 -32.81 31.62
C LEU A 135 -12.95 -31.80 32.56
N ASN A 136 -11.70 -32.02 32.98
CA ASN A 136 -11.00 -31.21 34.00
C ASN A 136 -9.74 -30.48 33.47
N GLN A 137 -9.88 -29.66 32.43
CA GLN A 137 -8.77 -28.86 31.86
C GLN A 137 -9.05 -27.35 31.75
N ALA A 138 -9.82 -26.78 32.68
CA ALA A 138 -10.18 -25.36 32.65
C ALA A 138 -8.96 -24.42 32.50
N ARG A 139 -7.85 -24.68 33.20
CA ARG A 139 -6.62 -23.86 33.11
C ARG A 139 -5.97 -23.92 31.71
N ARG A 140 -5.88 -25.10 31.10
CA ARG A 140 -5.28 -25.27 29.76
C ARG A 140 -6.17 -24.70 28.67
N ARG A 141 -7.49 -24.88 28.80
CA ARG A 141 -8.49 -24.28 27.90
C ARG A 141 -8.42 -22.75 27.95
N ARG A 142 -8.36 -22.15 29.16
CA ARG A 142 -8.16 -20.70 29.33
C ARG A 142 -6.87 -20.24 28.64
N TRP A 143 -5.75 -20.92 28.87
CA TRP A 143 -4.47 -20.58 28.22
C TRP A 143 -4.54 -20.67 26.70
N ALA A 144 -5.10 -21.75 26.14
CA ALA A 144 -5.22 -21.92 24.69
C ALA A 144 -6.13 -20.85 24.05
N VAL A 145 -7.23 -20.49 24.70
CA VAL A 145 -8.11 -19.40 24.27
C VAL A 145 -7.39 -18.05 24.34
N SER A 146 -6.62 -17.78 25.41
CA SER A 146 -5.83 -16.55 25.52
C SER A 146 -4.78 -16.44 24.40
N VAL A 147 -4.08 -17.53 24.08
CA VAL A 147 -3.10 -17.55 22.98
C VAL A 147 -3.79 -17.34 21.63
N LEU A 148 -4.95 -17.98 21.39
CA LEU A 148 -5.73 -17.77 20.17
C LEU A 148 -6.17 -16.31 20.03
N ILE A 149 -6.71 -15.72 21.10
CA ILE A 149 -7.12 -14.31 21.11
C ILE A 149 -5.92 -13.43 20.78
N LEU A 150 -4.75 -13.68 21.39
CA LEU A 150 -3.53 -12.95 21.09
C LEU A 150 -3.17 -13.05 19.60
N LEU A 151 -3.07 -14.26 19.05
CA LEU A 151 -2.70 -14.48 17.64
C LEU A 151 -3.66 -13.78 16.67
N VAL A 152 -4.97 -13.88 16.91
CA VAL A 152 -5.98 -13.21 16.09
C VAL A 152 -5.89 -11.69 16.24
N SER A 153 -5.73 -11.19 17.48
CA SER A 153 -5.67 -9.76 17.76
C SER A 153 -4.49 -9.07 17.07
N VAL A 154 -3.34 -9.73 16.99
CA VAL A 154 -2.14 -9.19 16.33
C VAL A 154 -2.42 -8.90 14.85
N TYR A 155 -3.25 -9.71 14.18
CA TYR A 155 -3.66 -9.45 12.80
C TYR A 155 -4.84 -8.47 12.68
N THR A 156 -5.88 -8.62 13.52
CA THR A 156 -7.12 -7.86 13.37
C THR A 156 -6.98 -6.42 13.85
N VAL A 157 -6.20 -6.15 14.89
CA VAL A 157 -6.04 -4.79 15.46
C VAL A 157 -5.45 -3.81 14.45
N PRO A 158 -4.36 -4.10 13.71
CA PRO A 158 -3.86 -3.21 12.67
C PRO A 158 -4.90 -2.89 11.58
N ARG A 159 -5.71 -3.89 11.19
CA ARG A 159 -6.77 -3.73 10.18
C ARG A 159 -7.93 -2.87 10.71
N ILE A 160 -8.35 -3.08 11.96
CA ILE A 160 -9.37 -2.26 12.62
C ILE A 160 -8.87 -0.81 12.72
N ASN A 161 -7.62 -0.61 13.16
CA ASN A 161 -7.01 0.72 13.24
C ASN A 161 -6.95 1.40 11.86
N MET A 162 -6.63 0.66 10.80
CA MET A 162 -6.65 1.18 9.43
C MET A 162 -8.06 1.66 9.03
N ILE A 163 -9.10 0.86 9.31
CA ILE A 163 -10.49 1.22 9.03
C ILE A 163 -10.93 2.44 9.85
N TRP A 164 -10.55 2.51 11.12
CA TRP A 164 -10.85 3.65 11.98
C TRP A 164 -10.17 4.93 11.51
N ASN A 165 -8.88 4.87 11.18
CA ASN A 165 -8.14 6.00 10.64
C ASN A 165 -8.75 6.50 9.32
N HIS A 166 -9.08 5.59 8.41
CA HIS A 166 -9.73 5.92 7.15
C HIS A 166 -11.08 6.63 7.37
N ARG A 167 -11.91 6.10 8.28
CA ARG A 167 -13.19 6.74 8.64
C ARG A 167 -12.99 8.11 9.27
N ALA A 168 -11.98 8.26 10.13
CA ALA A 168 -11.65 9.55 10.74
C ALA A 168 -11.27 10.57 9.66
N PHE A 169 -10.34 10.23 8.76
CA PHE A 169 -9.94 11.11 7.65
C PHE A 169 -11.09 11.48 6.72
N ILE A 170 -11.99 10.55 6.43
CA ILE A 170 -13.20 10.85 5.65
C ILE A 170 -14.08 11.88 6.36
N ARG A 171 -14.30 11.72 7.68
CA ARG A 171 -15.11 12.68 8.44
C ARG A 171 -14.49 14.08 8.41
N ASP A 172 -13.17 14.17 8.59
CA ASP A 172 -12.46 15.45 8.58
C ASP A 172 -12.55 16.14 7.20
N ALA A 173 -12.31 15.38 6.12
CA ALA A 173 -12.47 15.88 4.75
C ALA A 173 -13.90 16.34 4.44
N GLN A 174 -14.91 15.61 4.93
CA GLN A 174 -16.32 15.98 4.77
C GLN A 174 -16.66 17.26 5.52
N ALA A 175 -16.21 17.38 6.77
CA ALA A 175 -16.45 18.56 7.59
C ALA A 175 -15.83 19.82 6.97
N ALA A 176 -14.61 19.72 6.43
CA ALA A 176 -13.97 20.83 5.72
C ALA A 176 -14.68 21.19 4.42
N SER A 177 -15.11 20.21 3.62
CA SER A 177 -15.79 20.45 2.34
C SER A 177 -17.21 20.98 2.48
N ALA A 178 -17.82 20.89 3.67
CA ALA A 178 -19.15 21.42 3.95
C ALA A 178 -19.17 22.92 4.27
N ARG A 179 -17.99 23.55 4.44
CA ARG A 179 -17.89 24.99 4.71
C ARG A 179 -18.26 25.78 3.45
N PRO A 180 -19.11 26.82 3.54
CA PRO A 180 -19.44 27.66 2.40
C PRO A 180 -18.18 28.31 1.83
N SER A 181 -18.11 28.43 0.50
CA SER A 181 -17.08 29.25 -0.14
C SER A 181 -17.38 30.72 0.11
N GLU A 182 -16.39 31.50 0.57
CA GLU A 182 -16.49 32.95 0.71
C GLU A 182 -16.52 33.65 -0.66
N ASN A 183 -15.97 33.01 -1.70
CA ASN A 183 -15.92 33.54 -3.06
C ASN A 183 -17.14 33.11 -3.89
N PRO A 184 -17.75 34.03 -4.67
CA PRO A 184 -18.79 33.68 -5.62
C PRO A 184 -18.24 32.75 -6.70
N VAL A 185 -19.05 31.77 -7.09
CA VAL A 185 -18.73 30.80 -8.15
C VAL A 185 -18.84 31.50 -9.50
N VAL A 186 -17.74 31.52 -10.27
CA VAL A 186 -17.73 32.02 -11.65
C VAL A 186 -17.35 30.88 -12.60
N ASP A 187 -18.13 30.76 -13.68
CA ASP A 187 -18.03 29.66 -14.65
C ASP A 187 -16.90 29.86 -15.68
N ASP A 188 -16.43 31.10 -15.86
CA ASP A 188 -15.42 31.47 -16.85
C ASP A 188 -14.26 32.26 -16.23
N VAL A 189 -13.06 32.03 -16.76
CA VAL A 189 -11.84 32.73 -16.36
C VAL A 189 -11.84 34.09 -17.06
N PRO A 190 -11.71 35.23 -16.33
CA PRO A 190 -11.46 36.53 -16.95
C PRO A 190 -10.09 36.50 -17.63
N THR A 191 -10.04 36.24 -18.94
CA THR A 191 -8.78 36.01 -19.66
C THR A 191 -7.96 37.28 -19.89
N GLY A 192 -8.59 38.46 -19.88
CA GLY A 192 -7.91 39.73 -20.14
C GLY A 192 -6.99 40.22 -19.03
N ASP A 193 -7.25 39.84 -17.76
CA ASP A 193 -6.51 40.32 -16.59
C ASP A 193 -5.42 39.35 -16.11
N LEU A 194 -5.49 38.06 -16.49
CA LEU A 194 -4.52 37.07 -16.02
C LEU A 194 -3.09 37.36 -16.48
N SER A 195 -2.90 37.78 -17.74
CA SER A 195 -1.56 38.06 -18.29
C SER A 195 -0.91 39.26 -17.60
N GLY A 196 -1.66 40.37 -17.44
CA GLY A 196 -1.19 41.56 -16.72
C GLY A 196 -0.87 41.24 -15.27
N TRP A 197 -1.77 40.54 -14.58
CA TRP A 197 -1.54 40.13 -13.20
C TRP A 197 -0.29 39.24 -13.04
N LEU A 198 -0.09 38.26 -13.93
CA LEU A 198 1.10 37.40 -13.93
C LEU A 198 2.39 38.16 -14.28
N ALA A 199 2.32 39.24 -15.05
CA ALA A 199 3.49 40.08 -15.31
C ALA A 199 4.04 40.69 -14.01
N GLU A 200 3.14 41.10 -13.12
CA GLU A 200 3.44 41.82 -11.88
C GLU A 200 3.66 40.89 -10.67
N HIS A 201 2.92 39.78 -10.58
CA HIS A 201 2.84 38.97 -9.35
C HIS A 201 3.47 37.58 -9.47
N ALA A 202 3.72 37.08 -10.68
CA ALA A 202 4.25 35.73 -10.84
C ALA A 202 5.74 35.66 -10.44
N GLN A 203 6.09 34.57 -9.76
CA GLN A 203 7.43 34.30 -9.26
C GLN A 203 8.13 33.23 -10.11
N GLU A 204 9.43 33.06 -9.89
CA GLU A 204 10.17 31.92 -10.42
C GLU A 204 9.81 30.62 -9.66
N PRO A 205 9.75 29.45 -10.32
CA PRO A 205 9.29 28.21 -9.71
C PRO A 205 10.01 27.75 -8.44
N ILE A 206 11.36 27.76 -8.43
CA ILE A 206 12.14 27.27 -7.29
C ILE A 206 11.94 28.20 -6.07
N PRO A 207 12.21 29.52 -6.14
CA PRO A 207 11.96 30.42 -5.01
C PRO A 207 10.54 30.33 -4.46
N TYR A 208 9.54 30.24 -5.33
CA TYR A 208 8.15 30.06 -4.93
C TYR A 208 7.94 28.76 -4.15
N LEU A 209 8.46 27.62 -4.63
CA LEU A 209 8.34 26.34 -3.94
C LEU A 209 8.98 26.38 -2.55
N ILE A 210 10.15 27.02 -2.41
CA ILE A 210 10.84 27.18 -1.14
C ILE A 210 10.03 28.04 -0.16
N ASP A 211 9.57 29.22 -0.60
CA ASP A 211 8.73 30.10 0.21
C ASP A 211 7.45 29.37 0.66
N PHE A 212 6.76 28.75 -0.30
CA PHE A 212 5.53 28.02 -0.04
C PHE A 212 5.76 26.90 0.97
N ALA A 213 6.84 26.13 0.82
CA ALA A 213 7.18 25.06 1.75
C ALA A 213 7.52 25.58 3.15
N SER A 214 8.16 26.74 3.27
CA SER A 214 8.47 27.36 4.56
C SER A 214 7.23 27.75 5.36
N ARG A 215 6.11 28.04 4.68
CA ARG A 215 4.84 28.46 5.30
C ARG A 215 3.95 27.29 5.76
N HIS A 216 4.15 26.07 5.23
CA HIS A 216 3.26 24.93 5.48
C HIS A 216 3.98 23.75 6.13
N GLN A 217 3.40 23.16 7.18
CA GLN A 217 3.93 21.95 7.81
C GLN A 217 3.99 20.77 6.83
N VAL A 218 3.01 20.69 5.93
CA VAL A 218 2.98 19.75 4.81
C VAL A 218 2.81 20.52 3.52
N THR A 219 3.72 20.31 2.56
CA THR A 219 3.57 20.81 1.19
C THR A 219 3.34 19.64 0.26
N VAL A 220 2.14 19.54 -0.30
CA VAL A 220 1.78 18.52 -1.28
C VAL A 220 1.98 19.09 -2.68
N VAL A 221 2.84 18.46 -3.47
CA VAL A 221 3.05 18.81 -4.88
C VAL A 221 2.41 17.73 -5.74
N GLY A 222 1.36 18.13 -6.46
CA GLY A 222 0.62 17.32 -7.42
C GLY A 222 1.25 17.38 -8.81
N GLU A 223 1.79 16.26 -9.27
CA GLU A 223 2.52 16.13 -10.52
C GLU A 223 1.81 15.22 -11.54
N TYR A 224 2.35 15.12 -12.75
CA TYR A 224 1.91 14.18 -13.77
C TYR A 224 3.09 13.29 -14.14
N HIS A 225 2.94 11.99 -13.94
CA HIS A 225 4.06 11.05 -13.94
C HIS A 225 4.89 11.08 -15.22
N GLY A 226 6.19 10.83 -15.06
CA GLY A 226 7.12 10.64 -16.17
C GLY A 226 7.45 11.94 -16.92
N LYS A 227 7.39 13.09 -16.25
CA LYS A 227 7.67 14.41 -16.84
C LYS A 227 8.96 14.97 -16.28
N LYS A 228 9.96 15.12 -17.16
CA LYS A 228 11.34 15.45 -16.79
C LYS A 228 11.44 16.76 -16.00
N GLN A 229 10.89 17.85 -16.54
CA GLN A 229 11.01 19.19 -15.94
C GLN A 229 10.36 19.30 -14.56
N ALA A 230 9.33 18.49 -14.28
CA ALA A 230 8.73 18.44 -12.95
C ALA A 230 9.69 17.86 -11.92
N LEU A 231 10.44 16.81 -12.28
CA LEU A 231 11.42 16.19 -11.39
C LEU A 231 12.74 16.96 -11.34
N ASP A 232 13.11 17.65 -12.41
CA ASP A 232 14.22 18.60 -12.37
C ASP A 232 13.93 19.69 -11.33
N LEU A 233 12.71 20.27 -11.31
CA LEU A 233 12.28 21.20 -10.27
C LEU A 233 12.48 20.62 -8.86
N LEU A 234 12.06 19.37 -8.62
CA LEU A 234 12.24 18.72 -7.32
C LEU A 234 13.73 18.55 -6.99
N ASN A 235 14.50 17.94 -7.89
CA ASN A 235 15.92 17.63 -7.69
C ASN A 235 16.73 18.90 -7.38
N ASP A 236 16.53 19.94 -8.19
CA ASP A 236 17.25 21.22 -8.07
C ASP A 236 16.86 21.99 -6.80
N SER A 237 15.67 21.71 -6.23
CA SER A 237 15.18 22.38 -5.03
C SER A 237 15.60 21.70 -3.72
N ILE A 238 16.11 20.46 -3.73
CA ILE A 238 16.32 19.65 -2.50
C ILE A 238 17.17 20.36 -1.44
N SER A 239 18.30 20.95 -1.86
CA SER A 239 19.19 21.66 -0.94
C SER A 239 18.50 22.85 -0.28
N ASP A 240 17.83 23.68 -1.08
CA ASP A 240 17.13 24.87 -0.57
C ASP A 240 15.88 24.50 0.24
N LEU A 241 15.19 23.41 -0.09
CA LEU A 241 14.08 22.89 0.71
C LEU A 241 14.57 22.53 2.12
N TYR A 242 15.75 21.94 2.23
CA TYR A 242 16.33 21.59 3.52
C TYR A 242 16.82 22.83 4.29
N HIS A 243 17.64 23.68 3.65
CA HIS A 243 18.32 24.80 4.31
C HIS A 243 17.43 26.01 4.54
N LYS A 244 16.57 26.36 3.57
CA LYS A 244 15.77 27.59 3.60
C LYS A 244 14.33 27.33 4.04
N ALA A 245 13.69 26.27 3.55
CA ALA A 245 12.31 25.95 3.93
C ALA A 245 12.22 25.11 5.22
N GLY A 246 13.32 24.51 5.68
CA GLY A 246 13.33 23.67 6.87
C GLY A 246 12.69 22.30 6.68
N VAL A 247 12.55 21.82 5.44
CA VAL A 247 12.05 20.47 5.14
C VAL A 247 13.01 19.43 5.72
N ARG A 248 12.45 18.42 6.37
CA ARG A 248 13.20 17.29 6.96
C ARG A 248 12.78 15.94 6.39
N VAL A 249 11.66 15.89 5.68
CA VAL A 249 11.17 14.66 5.05
C VAL A 249 10.65 14.95 3.64
N ILE A 250 11.06 14.12 2.67
CA ILE A 250 10.45 14.03 1.34
C ILE A 250 9.69 12.69 1.26
N ALA A 251 8.39 12.77 1.00
CA ALA A 251 7.51 11.63 0.84
C ALA A 251 7.20 11.39 -0.64
N LEU A 252 7.54 10.20 -1.16
CA LEU A 252 7.46 9.89 -2.59
C LEU A 252 6.43 8.80 -2.87
N GLU A 253 5.51 9.07 -3.80
CA GLU A 253 4.52 8.07 -4.28
C GLU A 253 5.18 6.86 -4.96
N CYS A 254 6.28 7.06 -5.68
CA CYS A 254 6.97 5.97 -6.36
C CYS A 254 7.62 4.95 -5.39
N CYS A 255 7.67 5.25 -4.09
CA CYS A 255 8.29 4.41 -3.06
C CYS A 255 7.24 3.76 -2.15
N GLN A 256 7.46 2.48 -1.76
CA GLN A 256 6.57 1.80 -0.81
C GLN A 256 6.94 2.09 0.64
N ARG A 257 5.93 2.21 1.51
CA ARG A 257 6.13 2.42 2.96
C ARG A 257 6.90 1.31 3.68
N SER A 258 6.89 0.08 3.14
CA SER A 258 7.68 -1.03 3.69
C SER A 258 9.17 -0.94 3.34
N GLN A 259 9.57 0.02 2.50
CA GLN A 259 10.96 0.20 2.07
C GLN A 259 11.66 1.33 2.83
N ASP A 260 11.02 1.98 3.81
CA ASP A 260 11.58 3.11 4.56
C ASP A 260 12.98 2.82 5.13
N ALA A 261 13.23 1.62 5.66
CA ALA A 261 14.56 1.25 6.17
C ALA A 261 15.63 1.17 5.06
N LYS A 262 15.25 0.75 3.85
CA LYS A 262 16.15 0.71 2.69
C LYS A 262 16.40 2.11 2.13
N LEU A 263 15.36 2.95 2.09
CA LEU A 263 15.47 4.35 1.69
C LEU A 263 16.41 5.11 2.65
N ASP A 264 16.20 4.96 3.94
CA ASP A 264 17.03 5.58 4.99
C ASP A 264 18.50 5.15 4.86
N ARG A 265 18.74 3.84 4.72
CA ARG A 265 20.09 3.28 4.45
C ARG A 265 20.70 3.88 3.19
N LEU A 266 19.94 3.96 2.10
CA LEU A 266 20.44 4.45 0.82
C LEU A 266 20.89 5.93 0.90
N VAL A 267 20.08 6.78 1.52
CA VAL A 267 20.33 8.23 1.54
C VAL A 267 21.29 8.68 2.64
N THR A 268 21.70 7.79 3.52
CA THR A 268 22.64 8.07 4.62
C THR A 268 23.94 7.26 4.56
N ALA A 269 24.05 6.28 3.65
CA ALA A 269 25.26 5.47 3.49
C ALA A 269 26.47 6.33 3.09
N ASP A 270 27.68 5.87 3.46
CA ASP A 270 28.94 6.53 3.10
C ASP A 270 29.15 6.62 1.58
N THR A 271 28.63 5.64 0.83
CA THR A 271 28.68 5.58 -0.63
C THR A 271 27.30 5.31 -1.20
N TYR A 272 26.96 5.94 -2.32
CA TYR A 272 25.67 5.71 -2.97
C TYR A 272 25.57 4.32 -3.62
N ASP A 273 24.69 3.48 -3.08
CA ASP A 273 24.47 2.10 -3.54
C ASP A 273 23.42 2.07 -4.67
N ARG A 274 23.90 2.12 -5.92
CA ARG A 274 23.01 2.09 -7.10
C ARG A 274 22.24 0.77 -7.23
N ASP A 275 22.79 -0.35 -6.76
CA ASP A 275 22.11 -1.64 -6.82
C ASP A 275 20.95 -1.70 -5.83
N LEU A 276 21.13 -1.16 -4.62
CA LEU A 276 20.04 -0.97 -3.66
C LEU A 276 18.96 -0.04 -4.20
N MET A 277 19.34 1.07 -4.86
CA MET A 277 18.37 1.94 -5.52
C MET A 277 17.54 1.17 -6.55
N LEU A 278 18.18 0.38 -7.42
CA LEU A 278 17.49 -0.43 -8.42
C LEU A 278 16.63 -1.52 -7.78
N GLU A 279 17.05 -2.09 -6.66
CA GLU A 279 16.26 -3.04 -5.88
C GLU A 279 14.97 -2.39 -5.34
N ILE A 280 15.09 -1.17 -4.78
CA ILE A 280 13.94 -0.39 -4.32
C ILE A 280 13.01 -0.10 -5.48
N ALA A 281 13.55 0.42 -6.58
CA ALA A 281 12.81 0.84 -7.75
C ALA A 281 12.05 -0.30 -8.42
N ARG A 282 12.69 -1.47 -8.61
CA ARG A 282 12.06 -2.63 -9.24
C ARG A 282 11.00 -3.29 -8.36
N ASN A 283 11.03 -3.05 -7.05
CA ASN A 283 10.05 -3.56 -6.10
C ASN A 283 8.98 -2.51 -5.80
N VAL A 284 8.31 -2.03 -6.85
CA VAL A 284 7.16 -1.10 -6.80
C VAL A 284 5.91 -1.78 -7.36
N PRO A 285 4.69 -1.37 -6.97
CA PRO A 285 3.45 -2.09 -7.28
C PRO A 285 3.23 -2.43 -8.75
N TRP A 286 3.53 -1.48 -9.64
CA TRP A 286 3.35 -1.61 -11.09
C TRP A 286 4.60 -2.07 -11.83
N ARG A 287 5.76 -2.14 -11.15
CA ARG A 287 7.07 -2.49 -11.74
C ARG A 287 7.40 -1.71 -13.02
N SER A 288 6.87 -0.50 -13.14
CA SER A 288 6.91 0.36 -14.33
C SER A 288 7.45 1.77 -14.06
N TRP A 289 7.87 2.08 -12.83
CA TRP A 289 8.49 3.36 -12.49
C TRP A 289 9.97 3.45 -12.91
N GLY A 290 10.33 2.99 -14.11
CA GLY A 290 11.72 3.01 -14.60
C GLY A 290 12.25 4.38 -15.01
N PHE A 291 11.60 5.45 -14.57
CA PHE A 291 11.94 6.84 -14.89
C PHE A 291 13.15 7.31 -14.06
N LYS A 292 14.28 7.54 -14.70
CA LYS A 292 15.56 7.89 -14.09
C LYS A 292 15.43 9.04 -13.09
N GLU A 293 14.76 10.12 -13.50
CA GLU A 293 14.65 11.36 -12.73
C GLU A 293 13.88 11.20 -11.41
N HIS A 294 13.01 10.17 -11.28
CA HIS A 294 12.38 9.86 -9.99
C HIS A 294 13.37 9.29 -8.99
N TRP A 295 14.35 8.53 -9.47
CA TRP A 295 15.35 7.87 -8.63
C TRP A 295 16.59 8.72 -8.41
N ASP A 296 16.86 9.67 -9.32
CA ASP A 296 17.85 10.73 -9.11
C ASP A 296 17.54 11.54 -7.85
N VAL A 297 16.26 11.65 -7.44
CA VAL A 297 15.85 12.28 -6.17
C VAL A 297 16.58 11.65 -4.98
N LEU A 298 16.71 10.31 -4.95
CA LEU A 298 17.39 9.62 -3.85
C LEU A 298 18.89 9.93 -3.83
N GLU A 299 19.50 10.05 -5.01
CA GLU A 299 20.91 10.44 -5.14
C GLU A 299 21.12 11.90 -4.73
N SER A 300 20.23 12.80 -5.13
CA SER A 300 20.26 14.21 -4.75
C SER A 300 20.11 14.40 -3.24
N VAL A 301 19.21 13.65 -2.59
CA VAL A 301 19.11 13.64 -1.12
C VAL A 301 20.36 13.05 -0.47
N TRP A 302 20.91 11.97 -1.00
CA TRP A 302 22.18 11.41 -0.52
C TRP A 302 23.31 12.44 -0.60
N ARG A 303 23.49 13.11 -1.75
CA ARG A 303 24.51 14.16 -1.93
C ARG A 303 24.34 15.30 -0.94
N LEU A 304 23.10 15.75 -0.71
CA LEU A 304 22.81 16.74 0.33
C LEU A 304 23.28 16.23 1.69
N ASN A 305 22.87 15.01 2.09
CA ASN A 305 23.22 14.44 3.39
C ASN A 305 24.73 14.31 3.60
N GLN A 306 25.49 13.96 2.56
CA GLN A 306 26.96 13.91 2.60
C GLN A 306 27.59 15.29 2.79
N SER A 307 26.92 16.36 2.36
CA SER A 307 27.40 17.73 2.52
C SER A 307 27.06 18.37 3.86
N LEU A 308 26.22 17.72 4.68
CA LEU A 308 25.78 18.26 5.95
C LEU A 308 26.90 18.25 7.00
N PRO A 309 26.94 19.25 7.91
CA PRO A 309 27.84 19.22 9.06
C PRO A 309 27.61 18.00 9.96
N ALA A 310 28.68 17.54 10.63
CA ALA A 310 28.58 16.44 11.58
C ALA A 310 27.51 16.71 12.66
N GLY A 311 26.62 15.75 12.86
CA GLY A 311 25.52 15.85 13.83
C GLY A 311 24.27 16.60 13.33
N ALA A 312 24.29 17.15 12.11
CA ALA A 312 23.07 17.67 11.49
C ALA A 312 22.05 16.54 11.24
N GLU A 313 20.77 16.85 11.39
CA GLU A 313 19.71 15.89 11.07
C GLU A 313 19.67 15.66 9.55
N PRO A 314 19.81 14.41 9.06
CA PRO A 314 19.75 14.13 7.63
C PRO A 314 18.34 14.36 7.08
N LEU A 315 18.27 14.78 5.81
CA LEU A 315 17.03 14.79 5.06
C LEU A 315 16.59 13.34 4.80
N LYS A 316 15.39 13.00 5.28
CA LYS A 316 14.83 11.65 5.13
C LYS A 316 13.95 11.53 3.89
N VAL A 317 13.98 10.36 3.26
CA VAL A 317 13.01 9.98 2.22
C VAL A 317 12.12 8.84 2.74
N ILE A 318 10.81 8.96 2.55
CA ILE A 318 9.85 7.90 2.90
C ILE A 318 8.99 7.49 1.70
N GLY A 319 8.58 6.24 1.68
CA GLY A 319 7.56 5.75 0.76
C GLY A 319 6.15 5.93 1.34
N ILE A 320 5.22 6.38 0.52
CA ILE A 320 3.80 6.50 0.92
C ILE A 320 2.91 5.43 0.29
N PHE A 321 3.39 4.76 -0.76
CA PHE A 321 2.61 3.70 -1.42
C PHE A 321 2.43 2.49 -0.48
N PRO A 322 1.22 1.89 -0.39
CA PRO A 322 1.02 0.67 0.38
C PRO A 322 1.78 -0.52 -0.19
N SER A 323 2.06 -1.51 0.64
CA SER A 323 2.87 -2.68 0.27
C SER A 323 2.03 -3.73 -0.46
N VAL A 324 1.49 -3.38 -1.63
CA VAL A 324 0.55 -4.19 -2.41
C VAL A 324 1.09 -4.49 -3.81
N ASP A 325 0.73 -5.66 -4.33
CA ASP A 325 1.00 -6.03 -5.72
C ASP A 325 -0.23 -5.68 -6.57
N LEU A 326 -0.11 -4.68 -7.45
CA LEU A 326 -1.25 -4.17 -8.23
C LEU A 326 -1.47 -4.88 -9.56
N ILE A 327 -0.47 -5.62 -10.04
CA ILE A 327 -0.56 -6.38 -11.29
C ILE A 327 -1.75 -7.36 -11.31
N PRO A 328 -1.99 -8.18 -10.26
CA PRO A 328 -3.15 -9.06 -10.23
C PRO A 328 -4.50 -8.34 -10.42
N PHE A 329 -4.65 -7.11 -9.92
CA PHE A 329 -5.89 -6.35 -10.08
C PHE A 329 -6.15 -5.96 -11.53
N ARG A 330 -5.11 -5.46 -12.20
CA ARG A 330 -5.21 -5.10 -13.61
C ARG A 330 -5.51 -6.29 -14.50
N LEU A 331 -4.90 -7.45 -14.22
CA LEU A 331 -5.16 -8.64 -15.01
C LEU A 331 -6.58 -9.20 -14.77
N MET A 332 -7.18 -8.95 -13.61
CA MET A 332 -8.59 -9.28 -13.39
C MET A 332 -9.55 -8.41 -14.19
N THR A 333 -9.22 -7.15 -14.46
CA THR A 333 -10.07 -6.26 -15.28
C THR A 333 -10.01 -6.60 -16.77
N GLU A 334 -8.91 -7.20 -17.23
CA GLU A 334 -8.68 -7.61 -18.63
C GLU A 334 -9.10 -9.06 -18.92
N GLY A 335 -9.46 -9.83 -17.89
CA GLY A 335 -9.78 -11.26 -17.99
C GLY A 335 -8.54 -12.13 -17.78
N LEU A 336 -8.52 -12.88 -16.67
CA LEU A 336 -7.42 -13.79 -16.36
C LEU A 336 -7.38 -14.97 -17.34
N ARG A 337 -6.19 -15.33 -17.84
CA ARG A 337 -5.98 -16.63 -18.51
C ARG A 337 -6.27 -17.78 -17.53
N GLU A 338 -6.78 -18.89 -18.05
CA GLU A 338 -7.12 -20.09 -17.28
C GLU A 338 -5.93 -20.59 -16.43
N GLY A 339 -6.22 -21.08 -15.23
CA GLY A 339 -5.23 -21.76 -14.38
C GLY A 339 -4.44 -20.87 -13.41
N GLN A 340 -4.85 -19.63 -13.11
CA GLN A 340 -4.16 -18.73 -12.16
C GLN A 340 -4.95 -18.32 -10.90
N PRO A 341 -5.54 -19.25 -10.14
CA PRO A 341 -6.39 -18.91 -8.98
C PRO A 341 -5.66 -18.16 -7.85
N TRP A 342 -4.33 -18.31 -7.74
CA TRP A 342 -3.53 -17.60 -6.73
C TRP A 342 -3.50 -16.08 -6.95
N ARG A 343 -3.67 -15.60 -8.21
CA ARG A 343 -3.71 -14.15 -8.49
C ARG A 343 -4.99 -13.51 -7.95
N VAL A 344 -6.11 -14.21 -8.04
CA VAL A 344 -7.39 -13.79 -7.43
C VAL A 344 -7.23 -13.69 -5.91
N PHE A 345 -6.65 -14.71 -5.28
CA PHE A 345 -6.39 -14.68 -3.83
C PHE A 345 -5.47 -13.51 -3.43
N ARG A 346 -4.38 -13.27 -4.18
CA ARG A 346 -3.46 -12.15 -3.92
C ARG A 346 -4.17 -10.81 -4.02
N ALA A 347 -5.01 -10.64 -5.04
CA ALA A 347 -5.81 -9.43 -5.19
C ALA A 347 -6.80 -9.27 -4.02
N LEU A 348 -7.55 -10.30 -3.63
CA LEU A 348 -8.46 -10.22 -2.48
C LEU A 348 -7.75 -9.85 -1.17
N LYS A 349 -6.54 -10.37 -0.95
CA LYS A 349 -5.70 -10.04 0.21
C LYS A 349 -5.34 -8.55 0.25
N ASP A 350 -4.96 -7.99 -0.90
CA ASP A 350 -4.45 -6.61 -1.04
C ASP A 350 -5.57 -5.58 -1.26
N PHE A 351 -6.80 -6.04 -1.54
CA PHE A 351 -7.94 -5.21 -1.89
C PHE A 351 -8.23 -4.14 -0.83
N PRO A 352 -8.25 -4.43 0.49
CA PRO A 352 -8.50 -3.40 1.50
C PRO A 352 -7.47 -2.28 1.52
N GLU A 353 -6.18 -2.58 1.33
CA GLU A 353 -5.13 -1.56 1.29
C GLU A 353 -5.22 -0.74 -0.02
N MET A 354 -5.57 -1.40 -1.14
CA MET A 354 -5.79 -0.72 -2.41
C MET A 354 -6.97 0.26 -2.35
N ILE A 355 -8.12 -0.11 -1.78
CA ILE A 355 -9.28 0.80 -1.73
C ILE A 355 -9.08 1.95 -0.73
N MET A 356 -8.18 1.80 0.24
CA MET A 356 -7.91 2.78 1.30
C MET A 356 -6.53 3.46 1.14
N HIS A 357 -5.88 3.33 -0.02
CA HIS A 357 -4.50 3.78 -0.23
C HIS A 357 -4.29 5.27 0.08
N ASP A 358 -5.20 6.16 -0.34
CA ASP A 358 -5.12 7.60 -0.04
C ASP A 358 -5.09 7.88 1.48
N SER A 359 -5.80 7.08 2.30
CA SER A 359 -5.74 7.20 3.77
C SER A 359 -4.46 6.61 4.37
N ILE A 360 -3.84 5.64 3.68
CA ILE A 360 -2.52 5.12 4.04
C ILE A 360 -1.46 6.17 3.74
N TYR A 361 -1.54 6.85 2.60
CA TYR A 361 -0.67 7.97 2.26
C TYR A 361 -0.79 9.06 3.33
N ALA A 362 -2.02 9.50 3.61
CA ALA A 362 -2.30 10.55 4.59
C ALA A 362 -1.76 10.18 5.98
N ARG A 363 -1.96 8.95 6.45
CA ARG A 363 -1.42 8.53 7.76
C ARG A 363 0.11 8.50 7.79
N GLN A 364 0.76 8.13 6.69
CA GLN A 364 2.22 8.10 6.63
C GLN A 364 2.81 9.52 6.67
N VAL A 365 2.21 10.45 5.93
CA VAL A 365 2.56 11.88 5.97
C VAL A 365 2.29 12.46 7.36
N GLU A 366 1.11 12.20 7.92
CA GLU A 366 0.70 12.67 9.25
C GLU A 366 1.69 12.28 10.36
N ARG A 367 2.21 11.05 10.31
CA ARG A 367 3.21 10.57 11.28
C ARG A 367 4.50 11.37 11.25
N GLN A 368 4.98 11.74 10.06
CA GLN A 368 6.20 12.55 9.94
C GLN A 368 5.91 14.00 10.31
N ALA A 369 4.84 14.55 9.73
CA ALA A 369 4.50 15.96 9.82
C ALA A 369 4.05 16.39 11.21
N PHE A 370 3.13 15.65 11.82
CA PHE A 370 2.45 16.08 13.04
C PHE A 370 2.82 15.24 14.25
N ASP A 371 2.94 13.89 14.11
CA ASP A 371 3.36 13.06 15.25
C ASP A 371 4.85 13.31 15.61
N GLN A 372 5.71 13.62 14.62
CA GLN A 372 7.15 13.88 14.81
C GLN A 372 7.56 15.35 14.59
N GLY A 373 6.62 16.22 14.21
CA GLY A 373 6.87 17.64 13.99
C GLY A 373 7.82 17.96 12.82
N LYS A 374 8.00 17.04 11.86
CA LYS A 374 8.94 17.22 10.75
C LYS A 374 8.26 17.85 9.55
N ARG A 375 8.70 19.05 9.13
CA ARG A 375 8.19 19.67 7.92
C ARG A 375 8.41 18.75 6.72
N THR A 376 7.32 18.44 6.02
CA THR A 376 7.28 17.34 5.04
C THR A 376 6.86 17.86 3.67
N LEU A 377 7.69 17.59 2.65
CA LEU A 377 7.31 17.73 1.25
C LEU A 377 6.74 16.40 0.76
N VAL A 378 5.61 16.41 0.06
CA VAL A 378 4.95 15.22 -0.47
C VAL A 378 4.88 15.35 -1.99
N TRP A 379 5.50 14.42 -2.71
CA TRP A 379 5.50 14.36 -4.17
C TRP A 379 4.60 13.23 -4.65
N VAL A 380 3.45 13.58 -5.24
CA VAL A 380 2.38 12.65 -5.61
C VAL A 380 1.75 13.03 -6.94
N GLY A 381 1.18 12.06 -7.62
CA GLY A 381 0.31 12.29 -8.77
C GLY A 381 -0.84 13.23 -8.41
N ALA A 382 -1.17 14.15 -9.32
CA ALA A 382 -2.16 15.20 -9.11
C ALA A 382 -3.53 14.66 -8.66
N SER A 383 -3.88 13.41 -9.02
CA SER A 383 -5.10 12.74 -8.56
C SER A 383 -5.18 12.57 -7.04
N HIS A 384 -4.05 12.49 -6.33
CA HIS A 384 -3.97 12.32 -4.87
C HIS A 384 -3.82 13.65 -4.12
N ALA A 385 -3.41 14.70 -4.83
CA ALA A 385 -3.03 15.98 -4.22
C ALA A 385 -4.21 16.89 -3.85
N TRP A 386 -5.37 16.73 -4.51
CA TRP A 386 -6.51 17.64 -4.37
C TRP A 386 -6.91 17.92 -2.91
N LYS A 387 -7.04 19.20 -2.57
CA LYS A 387 -7.38 19.72 -1.23
C LYS A 387 -8.85 19.52 -0.84
N CYS A 388 -9.72 19.22 -1.79
CA CYS A 388 -11.15 18.99 -1.57
C CYS A 388 -11.63 17.64 -2.13
N ILE A 389 -12.81 17.22 -1.67
CA ILE A 389 -13.51 16.04 -2.19
C ILE A 389 -13.87 16.25 -3.66
N GLN A 390 -13.67 15.23 -4.48
CA GLN A 390 -14.00 15.24 -5.91
C GLN A 390 -15.18 14.30 -6.20
N ASP A 391 -16.18 14.77 -6.93
CA ASP A 391 -17.34 13.97 -7.36
C ASP A 391 -17.04 13.33 -8.72
N GLN A 392 -17.08 12.01 -8.78
CA GLN A 392 -16.83 11.21 -9.99
C GLN A 392 -18.14 10.76 -10.66
N GLY A 393 -19.15 11.62 -10.70
CA GLY A 393 -20.45 11.32 -11.30
C GLY A 393 -21.37 10.50 -10.38
N ARG A 394 -22.33 9.77 -10.97
CA ARG A 394 -23.36 9.01 -10.24
C ARG A 394 -23.26 7.51 -10.53
N ILE A 395 -23.31 6.68 -9.47
CA ILE A 395 -23.46 5.23 -9.56
C ILE A 395 -24.76 4.84 -8.84
N ALA A 396 -25.66 4.14 -9.52
CA ALA A 396 -26.96 3.74 -8.98
C ALA A 396 -27.73 4.91 -8.32
N GLY A 397 -27.71 6.08 -8.95
CA GLY A 397 -28.36 7.30 -8.47
C GLY A 397 -27.65 8.05 -7.33
N LYS A 398 -26.58 7.49 -6.74
CA LYS A 398 -25.78 8.15 -5.69
C LYS A 398 -24.53 8.80 -6.28
N VAL A 399 -24.22 10.02 -5.83
CA VAL A 399 -22.98 10.71 -6.21
C VAL A 399 -21.78 9.93 -5.65
N LYS A 400 -20.88 9.49 -6.53
CA LYS A 400 -19.65 8.82 -6.14
C LYS A 400 -18.62 9.87 -5.75
N ARG A 401 -18.31 9.97 -4.46
CA ARG A 401 -17.29 10.88 -3.94
C ARG A 401 -15.95 10.17 -3.80
N THR A 402 -14.88 10.85 -4.17
CA THR A 402 -13.51 10.38 -3.94
C THR A 402 -12.82 11.22 -2.89
N PHE A 403 -12.23 10.52 -1.91
CA PHE A 403 -11.51 11.11 -0.79
C PHE A 403 -10.03 10.89 -1.07
N ARG A 404 -9.34 11.97 -1.43
CA ARG A 404 -7.92 11.95 -1.78
C ARG A 404 -7.06 12.34 -0.59
N MET A 405 -5.80 11.94 -0.61
CA MET A 405 -4.84 12.25 0.47
C MET A 405 -4.83 13.74 0.82
N GLY A 406 -4.75 14.63 -0.18
CA GLY A 406 -4.75 16.08 0.03
C GLY A 406 -5.97 16.57 0.83
N ALA A 407 -7.17 16.11 0.45
CA ALA A 407 -8.41 16.47 1.11
C ALA A 407 -8.52 15.91 2.52
N MET A 408 -7.98 14.71 2.76
CA MET A 408 -7.90 14.11 4.09
C MET A 408 -6.98 14.90 5.02
N LEU A 409 -5.78 15.26 4.54
CA LEU A 409 -4.80 16.01 5.32
C LEU A 409 -5.29 17.43 5.60
N HIS A 410 -5.73 18.15 4.56
CA HIS A 410 -6.26 19.50 4.72
C HIS A 410 -7.54 19.52 5.57
N GLY A 411 -8.41 18.51 5.43
CA GLY A 411 -9.61 18.41 6.26
C GLY A 411 -9.32 18.36 7.76
N ARG A 412 -8.22 17.70 8.15
CA ARG A 412 -7.80 17.56 9.55
C ARG A 412 -6.95 18.72 10.06
N TYR A 413 -6.06 19.25 9.22
CA TYR A 413 -5.00 20.17 9.63
C TYR A 413 -5.12 21.59 9.06
N GLY A 414 -6.11 21.84 8.20
CA GLY A 414 -6.37 23.15 7.59
C GLY A 414 -5.17 23.69 6.83
N ASP A 415 -4.89 24.98 7.01
CA ASP A 415 -3.86 25.73 6.28
C ASP A 415 -2.42 25.31 6.63
N GLN A 416 -2.21 24.40 7.58
CA GLN A 416 -0.90 23.76 7.76
C GLN A 416 -0.54 22.84 6.57
N VAL A 417 -1.51 22.49 5.73
CA VAL A 417 -1.36 21.64 4.55
C VAL A 417 -1.59 22.47 3.28
N GLY A 418 -0.51 22.80 2.60
CA GLY A 418 -0.54 23.51 1.32
C GLY A 418 -0.50 22.55 0.14
N VAL A 419 -1.26 22.84 -0.91
CA VAL A 419 -1.28 22.03 -2.14
C VAL A 419 -0.84 22.87 -3.34
N ILE A 420 0.21 22.42 -4.03
CA ILE A 420 0.68 22.96 -5.30
C ILE A 420 0.27 22.00 -6.41
N LEU A 421 -0.23 22.52 -7.53
CA LEU A 421 -0.44 21.76 -8.76
C LEU A 421 0.59 22.16 -9.81
N LEU A 422 1.23 21.16 -10.43
CA LEU A 422 2.12 21.38 -11.56
C LEU A 422 1.32 21.44 -12.87
N HIS A 423 1.66 22.42 -13.70
CA HIS A 423 1.08 22.61 -15.03
C HIS A 423 1.44 21.45 -15.96
N ASN A 424 0.43 20.86 -16.61
CA ASN A 424 0.64 19.82 -17.62
C ASN A 424 -0.54 19.70 -18.58
N SER A 425 -0.42 18.81 -19.58
CA SER A 425 -1.48 18.49 -20.55
C SER A 425 -2.76 17.97 -19.90
N GLY A 426 -2.62 17.23 -18.79
CA GLY A 426 -3.74 16.69 -18.01
C GLY A 426 -4.42 17.71 -17.08
N THR A 427 -3.92 18.95 -16.99
CA THR A 427 -4.60 19.99 -16.21
C THR A 427 -5.87 20.45 -16.92
N PHE A 428 -6.88 20.86 -16.15
CA PHE A 428 -8.17 21.32 -16.67
C PHE A 428 -7.98 22.33 -17.81
N PRO A 429 -8.52 22.09 -19.02
CA PRO A 429 -8.30 22.94 -20.19
C PRO A 429 -8.62 24.42 -19.97
N LYS A 430 -9.62 24.71 -19.14
CA LYS A 430 -10.04 26.08 -18.78
C LYS A 430 -9.04 26.83 -17.89
N ILE A 431 -8.15 26.15 -17.18
CA ILE A 431 -7.00 26.75 -16.48
C ILE A 431 -5.78 26.76 -17.41
N ARG A 432 -5.55 25.62 -18.06
CA ARG A 432 -4.37 25.40 -18.90
C ARG A 432 -4.28 26.39 -20.07
N LYS A 433 -5.37 26.59 -20.82
CA LYS A 433 -5.36 27.46 -22.01
C LYS A 433 -5.07 28.93 -21.69
N PRO A 434 -5.73 29.56 -20.69
CA PRO A 434 -5.38 30.93 -20.29
C PRO A 434 -3.93 31.06 -19.83
N VAL A 435 -3.43 30.14 -18.99
CA VAL A 435 -2.03 30.17 -18.53
C VAL A 435 -1.05 30.03 -19.70
N GLU A 436 -1.29 29.12 -20.64
CA GLU A 436 -0.47 28.95 -21.85
C GLU A 436 -0.49 30.20 -22.75
N SER A 437 -1.64 30.88 -22.85
CA SER A 437 -1.73 32.16 -23.57
C SER A 437 -0.90 33.23 -22.87
N SER A 438 -1.04 33.38 -21.55
CA SER A 438 -0.28 34.36 -20.78
C SER A 438 1.24 34.10 -20.83
N LEU A 439 1.68 32.84 -20.80
CA LEU A 439 3.10 32.49 -20.99
C LEU A 439 3.63 33.01 -22.33
N LYS A 440 2.85 32.80 -23.40
CA LYS A 440 3.21 33.28 -24.74
C LYS A 440 3.24 34.80 -24.81
N ASP A 441 2.23 35.48 -24.26
CA ASP A 441 2.12 36.94 -24.28
C ASP A 441 3.25 37.61 -23.49
N LEU A 442 3.65 37.00 -22.37
CA LEU A 442 4.75 37.49 -21.51
C LEU A 442 6.14 37.06 -21.98
N GLY A 443 6.24 36.19 -22.99
CA GLY A 443 7.51 35.59 -23.42
C GLY A 443 8.20 34.73 -22.35
N LYS A 444 7.45 34.25 -21.34
CA LYS A 444 7.95 33.41 -20.25
C LYS A 444 7.79 31.93 -20.58
N ASN A 445 8.71 31.09 -20.09
CA ASN A 445 8.60 29.62 -20.18
C ASN A 445 8.19 28.98 -18.86
N GLN A 446 8.47 29.65 -17.74
CA GLN A 446 8.20 29.16 -16.41
C GLN A 446 7.68 30.30 -15.55
N LEU A 447 6.83 29.97 -14.59
CA LEU A 447 6.32 30.89 -13.59
C LEU A 447 5.62 30.10 -12.49
N ALA A 448 5.40 30.74 -11.35
CA ALA A 448 4.62 30.21 -10.25
C ALA A 448 3.81 31.32 -9.58
N PHE A 449 2.67 30.97 -9.00
CA PHE A 449 1.81 31.94 -8.31
C PHE A 449 0.85 31.27 -7.32
N ASP A 450 0.44 32.04 -6.30
CA ASP A 450 -0.65 31.68 -5.41
C ASP A 450 -2.00 31.84 -6.10
N VAL A 451 -2.85 30.81 -6.03
CA VAL A 451 -4.14 30.77 -6.71
C VAL A 451 -5.13 31.76 -6.10
N ALA A 452 -5.10 31.92 -4.77
CA ALA A 452 -6.04 32.76 -4.04
C ALA A 452 -5.93 34.25 -4.37
N SER A 453 -4.74 34.73 -4.70
CA SER A 453 -4.50 36.13 -5.11
C SER A 453 -4.65 36.36 -6.61
N SER A 454 -4.80 35.29 -7.40
CA SER A 454 -4.86 35.38 -8.86
C SER A 454 -6.30 35.57 -9.38
N PRO A 455 -6.46 36.04 -10.64
CA PRO A 455 -7.77 36.04 -11.32
C PRO A 455 -8.42 34.65 -11.45
N LEU A 456 -7.71 33.55 -11.14
CA LEU A 456 -8.25 32.19 -11.11
C LEU A 456 -8.94 31.84 -9.78
N ALA A 457 -8.92 32.71 -8.77
CA ALA A 457 -9.35 32.38 -7.41
C ALA A 457 -10.82 31.92 -7.31
N SER A 458 -11.70 32.56 -8.08
CA SER A 458 -13.15 32.32 -8.13
C SER A 458 -13.57 31.31 -9.22
N TYR A 459 -12.64 30.89 -10.08
CA TYR A 459 -12.92 29.99 -11.18
C TYR A 459 -13.35 28.62 -10.66
N THR A 460 -14.49 28.12 -11.13
CA THR A 460 -15.00 26.80 -10.76
C THR A 460 -14.95 25.85 -11.95
N PRO A 461 -14.19 24.73 -11.87
CA PRO A 461 -14.20 23.74 -12.93
C PRO A 461 -15.57 23.05 -13.02
N LYS A 462 -16.18 23.05 -14.21
CA LYS A 462 -17.35 22.21 -14.51
C LYS A 462 -16.94 20.74 -14.58
N SER A 463 -16.72 20.12 -13.43
CA SER A 463 -16.68 18.66 -13.27
C SER A 463 -16.99 18.27 -11.83
N GLY A 464 -18.20 17.77 -11.60
CA GLY A 464 -18.58 17.04 -10.39
C GLY A 464 -18.85 17.89 -9.15
N VAL A 465 -17.88 18.70 -8.71
CA VAL A 465 -18.00 19.54 -7.51
C VAL A 465 -17.88 21.00 -7.90
N VAL A 466 -18.97 21.75 -7.70
CA VAL A 466 -19.04 23.19 -7.92
C VAL A 466 -18.35 23.90 -6.75
N GLN A 467 -17.02 23.93 -6.75
CA GLN A 467 -16.24 24.70 -5.78
C GLN A 467 -15.16 25.51 -6.51
N PRO A 468 -14.84 26.73 -6.02
CA PRO A 468 -13.76 27.52 -6.58
C PRO A 468 -12.41 26.79 -6.52
N LEU A 469 -11.52 27.11 -7.45
CA LEU A 469 -10.21 26.49 -7.57
C LEU A 469 -9.37 26.63 -6.28
N THR A 470 -9.57 27.71 -5.54
CA THR A 470 -8.98 27.96 -4.21
C THR A 470 -9.32 26.91 -3.15
N ASN A 471 -10.42 26.19 -3.30
CA ASN A 471 -10.75 25.06 -2.43
C ASN A 471 -10.04 23.77 -2.86
N SER A 472 -9.56 23.71 -4.10
CA SER A 472 -8.93 22.52 -4.69
C SER A 472 -7.40 22.55 -4.57
N ILE A 473 -6.78 23.72 -4.73
CA ILE A 473 -5.32 23.93 -4.72
C ILE A 473 -5.00 25.32 -4.14
N CYS A 474 -3.78 25.48 -3.64
CA CYS A 474 -3.28 26.75 -3.09
C CYS A 474 -2.30 27.44 -4.04
N GLY A 475 -1.40 26.68 -4.65
CA GLY A 475 -0.36 27.17 -5.55
C GLY A 475 -0.38 26.51 -6.93
N TYR A 476 0.18 27.21 -7.91
CA TYR A 476 0.28 26.71 -9.29
C TYR A 476 1.69 26.98 -9.84
N ILE A 477 2.35 25.93 -10.34
CA ILE A 477 3.70 26.05 -10.91
C ILE A 477 3.70 25.59 -12.36
N VAL A 478 4.24 26.43 -13.25
CA VAL A 478 4.59 26.10 -14.62
C VAL A 478 6.11 25.92 -14.69
N VAL A 479 6.56 24.68 -14.90
CA VAL A 479 7.97 24.37 -15.14
C VAL A 479 8.39 24.56 -16.60
N ALA A 480 7.45 24.38 -17.52
CA ALA A 480 7.61 24.64 -18.95
C ALA A 480 6.22 24.71 -19.60
N PRO A 481 6.07 25.36 -20.78
CA PRO A 481 4.87 25.22 -21.58
C PRO A 481 4.66 23.75 -21.96
N VAL A 482 3.42 23.26 -22.02
CA VAL A 482 3.09 21.83 -22.21
C VAL A 482 3.81 21.21 -23.40
N ARG A 483 3.93 21.94 -24.51
CA ARG A 483 4.61 21.47 -25.72
C ARG A 483 6.13 21.26 -25.57
N LYS A 484 6.73 21.82 -24.52
CA LYS A 484 8.15 21.72 -24.19
C LYS A 484 8.42 20.76 -23.04
N ILE A 485 7.38 20.16 -22.44
CA ILE A 485 7.56 19.17 -21.38
C ILE A 485 8.00 17.85 -22.01
N GLU A 486 9.16 17.37 -21.57
CA GLU A 486 9.77 16.14 -22.05
C GLU A 486 9.42 14.96 -21.13
N SER A 487 9.44 13.77 -21.70
CA SER A 487 9.34 12.54 -20.91
C SER A 487 10.66 12.28 -20.17
N CYS A 488 10.55 11.68 -18.99
CA CYS A 488 11.71 11.19 -18.25
C CYS A 488 12.54 10.18 -19.05
N GLN A 489 13.84 10.14 -18.78
CA GLN A 489 14.70 9.09 -19.30
C GLN A 489 14.37 7.74 -18.68
N TRP A 490 14.40 6.68 -19.49
CA TRP A 490 14.20 5.32 -19.00
C TRP A 490 15.52 4.70 -18.57
N ILE A 491 15.56 4.14 -17.35
CA ILE A 491 16.72 3.41 -16.83
C ILE A 491 17.01 2.21 -17.72
N GLU A 492 18.21 2.13 -18.26
CA GLU A 492 18.64 1.01 -19.07
C GLU A 492 18.67 -0.30 -18.26
N GLY A 493 18.12 -1.37 -18.84
CA GLY A 493 18.02 -2.68 -18.17
C GLY A 493 17.12 -2.67 -16.93
N TYR A 494 16.22 -1.68 -16.79
CA TYR A 494 15.31 -1.62 -15.65
C TYR A 494 14.46 -2.89 -15.53
N ILE A 495 13.82 -3.32 -16.62
CA ILE A 495 13.11 -4.60 -16.68
C ILE A 495 14.12 -5.72 -16.89
N THR A 496 14.17 -6.66 -15.96
CA THR A 496 15.08 -7.82 -15.99
C THR A 496 14.40 -9.06 -16.58
N PRO A 497 15.15 -10.09 -17.01
CA PRO A 497 14.58 -11.37 -17.43
C PRO A 497 13.65 -11.99 -16.36
N ARG A 498 14.00 -11.85 -15.08
CA ARG A 498 13.19 -12.35 -13.95
C ARG A 498 11.87 -11.60 -13.81
N MET A 499 11.88 -10.28 -13.99
CA MET A 499 10.65 -9.46 -13.95
C MET A 499 9.73 -9.83 -15.10
N PHE A 500 10.28 -9.90 -16.32
CA PHE A 500 9.51 -10.31 -17.50
C PHE A 500 8.93 -11.71 -17.31
N GLY A 501 9.73 -12.70 -16.90
CA GLY A 501 9.24 -14.07 -16.69
C GLY A 501 8.11 -14.17 -15.65
N ARG A 502 8.17 -13.37 -14.57
CA ARG A 502 7.14 -13.36 -13.52
C ARG A 502 5.85 -12.67 -13.95
N ASP A 503 5.97 -11.56 -14.68
CA ASP A 503 4.87 -10.62 -14.95
C ASP A 503 4.62 -10.46 -16.47
N ARG A 504 4.96 -11.48 -17.28
CA ARG A 504 4.90 -11.47 -18.76
C ARG A 504 3.58 -10.96 -19.30
N GLU A 505 2.49 -11.54 -18.83
CA GLU A 505 1.12 -11.20 -19.26
C GLU A 505 0.78 -9.73 -19.03
N PHE A 506 1.27 -9.15 -17.93
CA PHE A 506 1.09 -7.72 -17.67
C PHE A 506 1.84 -6.87 -18.69
N TYR A 507 3.08 -7.24 -19.04
CA TYR A 507 3.84 -6.50 -20.05
C TYR A 507 3.30 -6.70 -21.48
N GLU A 508 2.79 -7.89 -21.81
CA GLU A 508 2.12 -8.16 -23.09
C GLU A 508 0.86 -7.30 -23.29
N ILE A 509 0.15 -6.98 -22.21
CA ILE A 509 -1.04 -6.12 -22.22
C ILE A 509 -0.67 -4.63 -22.16
N ALA A 510 0.33 -4.27 -21.35
CA ALA A 510 0.68 -2.88 -21.10
C ALA A 510 1.48 -2.23 -22.24
N CYS A 511 2.25 -2.99 -23.01
CA CYS A 511 3.15 -2.45 -24.04
C CYS A 511 2.62 -2.68 -25.46
N GLU A 512 2.83 -1.69 -26.34
CA GLU A 512 2.54 -1.78 -27.76
C GLU A 512 3.82 -1.44 -28.58
N PRO A 513 4.19 -2.16 -29.66
CA PRO A 513 3.62 -3.43 -30.10
C PRO A 513 3.88 -4.56 -29.08
N THR A 514 3.25 -5.72 -29.29
CA THR A 514 3.40 -6.89 -28.40
C THR A 514 4.87 -7.23 -28.17
N VAL A 515 5.22 -7.40 -26.91
CA VAL A 515 6.60 -7.64 -26.43
C VAL A 515 6.89 -9.14 -26.35
N SER A 516 8.09 -9.56 -26.76
CA SER A 516 8.50 -10.97 -26.73
C SER A 516 9.48 -11.29 -25.61
N ASP A 517 10.27 -10.30 -25.19
CA ASP A 517 11.24 -10.41 -24.10
C ASP A 517 11.39 -9.12 -23.29
N HIS A 518 12.25 -9.15 -22.27
CA HIS A 518 12.53 -8.00 -21.42
C HIS A 518 13.20 -6.81 -22.14
N HIS A 519 13.94 -7.02 -23.23
CA HIS A 519 14.51 -5.92 -24.02
C HIS A 519 13.42 -5.17 -24.77
N ASP A 520 12.45 -5.89 -25.34
CA ASP A 520 11.28 -5.29 -25.97
C ASP A 520 10.48 -4.43 -24.99
N VAL A 521 10.27 -4.92 -23.76
CA VAL A 521 9.58 -4.13 -22.72
C VAL A 521 10.36 -2.85 -22.39
N ASN A 522 11.67 -2.94 -22.16
CA ASN A 522 12.48 -1.75 -21.90
C ASN A 522 12.42 -0.75 -23.07
N ARG A 523 12.41 -1.24 -24.31
CA ARG A 523 12.30 -0.41 -25.52
C ARG A 523 10.94 0.29 -25.62
N ALA A 524 9.84 -0.45 -25.42
CA ALA A 524 8.49 0.09 -25.46
C ALA A 524 8.29 1.16 -24.36
N MET A 525 8.72 0.86 -23.12
CA MET A 525 8.68 1.81 -22.00
C MET A 525 9.50 3.07 -22.26
N ARG A 526 10.72 2.91 -22.80
CA ARG A 526 11.58 4.05 -23.18
C ARG A 526 10.94 4.94 -24.24
N ASN A 527 10.22 4.35 -25.19
CA ASN A 527 9.57 5.08 -26.27
C ASN A 527 8.18 5.63 -25.90
N GLY A 528 7.72 5.39 -24.66
CA GLY A 528 6.36 5.77 -24.23
C GLY A 528 5.25 4.99 -24.95
N GLN A 529 5.56 3.84 -25.53
CA GLN A 529 4.60 2.98 -26.25
C GLN A 529 3.92 2.02 -25.28
N VAL A 530 3.29 2.61 -24.26
CA VAL A 530 2.78 1.90 -23.11
C VAL A 530 1.44 2.49 -22.72
N ASN A 531 0.45 1.62 -22.58
CA ASN A 531 -0.87 1.95 -22.09
C ASN A 531 -0.93 1.48 -20.64
N LEU A 532 -0.48 2.29 -19.68
CA LEU A 532 -0.38 1.93 -18.26
C LEU A 532 -1.52 2.48 -17.41
#